data_AF-A0A916CHV4-F1
#
_entry.id   AF-A0A916CHV4-F1
#
_cell.length_a   1.000
_cell.length_b   1.000
_cell.length_c   1.000
_cell.angle_alpha   90.00
_cell.angle_beta   90.00
_cell.angle_gamma   90.00
#
_symmetry.space_group_name_H-M   'P 1'
#
loop_
_entity.id
_entity.type
_entity.pdbx_description
1 polymer ?
#
loop_
_entity_poly.entity_id
_entity_poly.type
_entity_poly.pdbx_seq_one_letter_code
_entity_poly.pdbx_strand_id
1 'polypeptide(L)'
;MNPPSSKTSNPMLAALLSLIIPGAGQFYGKDRSRGVAICATTIIVGWLIYWAQDNFRVSITGNVAIALWILLGLFALWNTWDAYRRARGENSFGWIGFLLPTLIIYVIAWQGTEVQLDRLVTRFGNALKIGNDLIHPDLVVQDAAGNWGLSENFGYIFGLFKDKPAPDWLVRLGIVQSGSLVPTFEAGKIIETIALGLISTIISTILAIPLSFLAAHNIMSRIRGGTVIYYGMRTILNIVRAIDSLIWGLIALLWVGLGPFAGVIALTIHSIAALGKLFSEEVEHIDAGPIEAITATGANLLQTIRYAVIPQIVPPFLAYTLLRWDINMRSATIVGFVAGGGIGFFVVETIRKAAYVQYAAALWAIAIVIMIVDFISAKWRERILLGTTHVNIEAPRPFYKSLRAWFYIIVGALVFWYFWDLCQINLKELLNPAPNFGALVTGFLSLNLDAEVIDAVTRQMFITIFQALLATTLGALLAIPFSFLAARNLTGKSRLSIWIYYLTRGMFNLLRSIEALMYIAIFFFWVGSGSFPGMLALAVTTFGLIGKLFSEAIEN
;
A
#
# COMPACT_ATOMS: atom_id res chain seq x y z
N MET A 1 18.77 -23.11 27.44
CA MET A 1 20.22 -23.39 27.45
C MET A 1 20.41 -24.90 27.35
N ASN A 2 20.77 -25.42 26.17
CA ASN A 2 21.17 -26.83 26.04
C ASN A 2 22.68 -26.94 26.38
N PRO A 3 23.12 -28.00 27.07
CA PRO A 3 24.52 -28.15 27.46
C PRO A 3 25.42 -28.30 26.23
N PRO A 4 26.71 -27.92 26.31
CA PRO A 4 27.65 -28.09 25.21
C PRO A 4 27.91 -29.58 25.04
N SER A 5 27.38 -30.19 23.96
CA SER A 5 27.82 -31.51 23.56
C SER A 5 29.30 -31.41 23.17
N SER A 6 30.12 -32.28 23.73
CA SER A 6 31.55 -32.38 23.42
C SER A 6 31.75 -32.61 21.92
N LYS A 7 32.07 -31.55 21.16
CA LYS A 7 32.28 -31.61 19.71
C LYS A 7 33.64 -32.24 19.41
N THR A 8 33.68 -33.57 19.33
CA THR A 8 34.85 -34.39 18.95
C THR A 8 34.95 -34.55 17.42
N SER A 9 34.73 -33.48 16.66
CA SER A 9 34.82 -33.49 15.19
C SER A 9 36.10 -32.79 14.74
N ASN A 10 36.92 -33.44 13.90
CA ASN A 10 38.16 -32.84 13.40
C ASN A 10 37.86 -31.52 12.65
N PRO A 11 38.33 -30.35 13.14
CA PRO A 11 38.00 -29.06 12.55
C PRO A 11 38.47 -28.90 11.11
N MET A 12 39.61 -29.50 10.76
CA MET A 12 40.16 -29.43 9.41
C MET A 12 39.33 -30.26 8.43
N LEU A 13 38.82 -31.41 8.88
CA LEU A 13 37.90 -32.24 8.09
C LEU A 13 36.57 -31.50 7.86
N ALA A 14 36.02 -30.84 8.89
CA ALA A 14 34.79 -30.05 8.75
C ALA A 14 34.95 -28.90 7.73
N ALA A 15 36.09 -28.22 7.74
CA ALA A 15 36.40 -27.17 6.77
C ALA A 15 36.52 -27.73 5.34
N LEU A 16 37.26 -28.83 5.15
CA LEU A 16 37.43 -29.49 3.84
C LEU A 16 36.11 -29.99 3.26
N LEU A 17 35.27 -30.61 4.09
CA LEU A 17 33.94 -31.07 3.67
C LEU A 17 33.07 -29.89 3.19
N SER A 18 33.12 -28.76 3.90
CA SER A 18 32.35 -27.56 3.53
C SER A 18 32.89 -26.84 2.30
N LEU A 19 34.18 -27.01 1.97
CA LEU A 19 34.81 -26.42 0.80
C LEU A 19 34.32 -27.11 -0.48
N ILE A 20 34.13 -28.43 -0.42
CA ILE A 20 33.65 -29.24 -1.55
C ILE A 20 32.13 -29.12 -1.66
N ILE A 21 31.41 -29.29 -0.55
CA ILE A 21 29.95 -29.24 -0.50
C ILE A 21 29.54 -28.23 0.57
N PRO A 22 29.03 -27.04 0.20
CA PRO A 22 28.58 -26.06 1.16
C PRO A 22 27.56 -26.63 2.16
N GLY A 23 27.80 -26.42 3.46
CA GLY A 23 26.97 -26.98 4.54
C GLY A 23 27.37 -28.37 5.05
N ALA A 24 28.25 -29.11 4.37
CA ALA A 24 28.58 -30.48 4.76
C ALA A 24 29.41 -30.58 6.05
N GLY A 25 30.29 -29.61 6.34
CA GLY A 25 31.04 -29.59 7.60
C GLY A 25 30.19 -29.22 8.81
N GLN A 26 29.16 -28.39 8.64
CA GLN A 26 28.16 -28.11 9.67
C GLN A 26 27.31 -29.36 9.96
N PHE A 27 27.02 -30.15 8.93
CA PHE A 27 26.36 -31.44 9.09
C PHE A 27 27.24 -32.44 9.87
N TYR A 28 28.54 -32.49 9.55
CA TYR A 28 29.54 -33.29 10.28
C TYR A 28 29.68 -32.85 11.74
N GLY A 29 29.62 -31.54 12.01
CA GLY A 29 29.61 -30.93 13.35
C GLY A 29 28.29 -31.05 14.14
N LYS A 30 27.34 -31.88 13.67
CA LYS A 30 25.99 -32.11 14.22
C LYS A 30 25.03 -30.90 14.19
N ASP A 31 25.38 -29.81 13.52
CA ASP A 31 24.54 -28.62 13.33
C ASP A 31 23.70 -28.72 12.04
N ARG A 32 22.80 -29.72 11.97
CA ARG A 32 22.08 -30.10 10.74
C ARG A 32 21.23 -28.98 10.13
N SER A 33 20.52 -28.20 10.94
CA SER A 33 19.65 -27.12 10.43
C SER A 33 20.42 -26.04 9.67
N ARG A 34 21.62 -25.69 10.16
CA ARG A 34 22.51 -24.73 9.49
C ARG A 34 23.14 -25.30 8.23
N GLY A 35 23.60 -26.56 8.28
CA GLY A 35 24.15 -27.22 7.09
C GLY A 35 23.13 -27.27 5.94
N VAL A 36 21.87 -27.62 6.26
CA VAL A 36 20.75 -27.61 5.29
C VAL A 36 20.49 -26.21 4.76
N ALA A 37 20.44 -25.20 5.65
CA ALA A 37 20.20 -23.81 5.23
C ALA A 37 21.29 -23.28 4.29
N ILE A 38 22.58 -23.54 4.59
CA ILE A 38 23.70 -23.11 3.74
C ILE A 38 23.64 -23.83 2.39
N CYS A 39 23.43 -25.15 2.38
CA CYS A 39 23.31 -25.92 1.14
C CYS A 39 22.16 -25.42 0.26
N ALA A 40 20.96 -25.26 0.85
CA ALA A 40 19.80 -24.73 0.15
C ALA A 40 20.06 -23.31 -0.40
N THR A 41 20.71 -22.45 0.39
CA THR A 41 21.06 -21.09 -0.04
C THR A 41 22.02 -21.11 -1.23
N THR A 42 23.06 -21.96 -1.20
CA THR A 42 23.98 -22.14 -2.32
C THR A 42 23.25 -22.61 -3.58
N ILE A 43 22.35 -23.60 -3.46
CA ILE A 43 21.58 -24.13 -4.59
C ILE A 43 20.70 -23.03 -5.19
N ILE A 44 19.96 -22.30 -4.36
CA ILE A 44 19.07 -21.21 -4.79
C ILE A 44 19.86 -20.10 -5.47
N VAL A 45 20.96 -19.64 -4.86
CA VAL A 45 21.80 -18.58 -5.43
C VAL A 45 22.47 -19.05 -6.72
N GLY A 46 22.99 -20.27 -6.76
CA GLY A 46 23.59 -20.84 -7.97
C GLY A 46 22.60 -20.95 -9.11
N TRP A 47 21.39 -21.45 -8.83
CA TRP A 47 20.30 -21.50 -9.82
C TRP A 47 19.91 -20.10 -10.28
N LEU A 48 19.78 -19.13 -9.36
CA LEU A 48 19.42 -17.76 -9.69
C LEU A 48 20.49 -17.09 -10.57
N ILE A 49 21.78 -17.30 -10.29
CA ILE A 49 22.88 -16.79 -11.11
C ILE A 49 22.79 -17.37 -12.52
N TYR A 50 22.65 -18.70 -12.63
CA TYR A 50 22.54 -19.38 -13.92
C TYR A 50 21.34 -18.87 -14.73
N TRP A 51 20.16 -18.82 -14.11
CA TRP A 51 18.95 -18.32 -14.75
C TRP A 51 19.08 -16.83 -15.14
N ALA A 52 19.74 -16.01 -14.32
CA ALA A 52 19.95 -14.60 -14.60
C ALA A 52 20.96 -14.33 -15.74
N GLN A 53 21.90 -15.25 -15.99
CA GLN A 53 22.82 -15.14 -17.13
C GLN A 53 22.06 -15.16 -18.45
N ASP A 54 21.14 -16.11 -18.60
CA ASP A 54 20.33 -16.26 -19.82
C ASP A 54 19.27 -15.14 -19.95
N ASN A 55 18.67 -14.72 -18.83
CA ASN A 55 17.50 -13.81 -18.84
C ASN A 55 17.82 -12.31 -18.77
N PHE A 56 18.97 -11.94 -18.18
CA PHE A 56 19.34 -10.54 -17.93
C PHE A 56 20.66 -10.13 -18.55
N ARG A 57 21.21 -10.95 -19.46
CA ARG A 57 22.51 -10.71 -20.10
C ARG A 57 23.60 -10.40 -19.08
N VAL A 58 23.58 -11.08 -17.94
CA VAL A 58 24.67 -11.02 -16.96
C VAL A 58 25.85 -11.74 -17.61
N SER A 59 26.71 -10.97 -18.29
CA SER A 59 27.89 -11.54 -18.94
C SER A 59 28.78 -12.23 -17.89
N ILE A 60 29.38 -13.36 -18.27
CA ILE A 60 30.38 -14.08 -17.45
C ILE A 60 31.71 -13.30 -17.42
N THR A 61 31.89 -12.35 -18.33
CA THR A 61 33.04 -11.46 -18.44
C THR A 61 32.61 -10.00 -18.28
N GLY A 62 33.26 -9.28 -17.36
CA GLY A 62 32.98 -7.87 -17.07
C GLY A 62 32.90 -7.57 -15.57
N ASN A 63 32.67 -6.31 -15.22
CA ASN A 63 32.71 -5.83 -13.83
C ASN A 63 31.67 -6.52 -12.92
N VAL A 64 30.48 -6.81 -13.45
CA VAL A 64 29.41 -7.49 -12.70
C VAL A 64 29.77 -8.94 -12.40
N ALA A 65 30.34 -9.65 -13.37
CA ALA A 65 30.81 -11.03 -13.17
C ALA A 65 31.89 -11.10 -12.11
N ILE A 66 32.86 -10.18 -12.16
CA ILE A 66 33.93 -10.09 -11.17
C ILE A 66 33.34 -9.90 -9.77
N ALA A 67 32.36 -8.99 -9.61
CA ALA A 67 31.68 -8.79 -8.34
C ALA A 67 30.97 -10.06 -7.84
N LEU A 68 30.25 -10.78 -8.71
CA LEU A 68 29.58 -12.03 -8.36
C LEU A 68 30.58 -13.12 -7.94
N TRP A 69 31.68 -13.30 -8.68
CA TRP A 69 32.73 -14.27 -8.35
C TRP A 69 33.42 -13.93 -7.03
N ILE A 70 33.69 -12.65 -6.76
CA ILE A 70 34.25 -12.20 -5.47
C ILE A 70 33.28 -12.54 -4.34
N LEU A 71 31.99 -12.23 -4.48
CA LEU A 71 30.99 -12.51 -3.45
C LEU A 71 30.79 -14.01 -3.21
N LEU A 72 30.78 -14.82 -4.27
CA LEU A 72 30.74 -16.29 -4.17
C LEU A 72 31.99 -16.84 -3.49
N GLY A 73 33.18 -16.32 -3.84
CA GLY A 73 34.44 -16.68 -3.20
C GLY A 73 34.43 -16.35 -1.71
N LEU A 74 33.99 -15.14 -1.34
CA LEU A 74 33.81 -14.73 0.05
C LEU A 74 32.81 -15.61 0.79
N PHE A 75 31.72 -16.02 0.12
CA PHE A 75 30.72 -16.90 0.72
C PHE A 75 31.26 -18.30 0.97
N ALA A 76 32.01 -18.87 0.01
CA ALA A 76 32.67 -20.16 0.16
C ALA A 76 33.73 -20.13 1.28
N LEU A 77 34.53 -19.06 1.35
CA LEU A 77 35.50 -18.83 2.43
C LEU A 77 34.81 -18.67 3.79
N TRP A 78 33.71 -17.93 3.86
CA TRP A 78 32.94 -17.81 5.10
C TRP A 78 32.32 -19.14 5.53
N ASN A 79 31.71 -19.89 4.61
CA ASN A 79 31.10 -21.19 4.89
C ASN A 79 32.13 -22.21 5.44
N THR A 80 33.34 -22.25 4.86
CA THR A 80 34.43 -23.10 5.34
C THR A 80 34.95 -22.67 6.71
N TRP A 81 35.06 -21.36 6.93
CA TRP A 81 35.47 -20.79 8.21
C TRP A 81 34.43 -21.00 9.33
N ASP A 82 33.14 -20.90 9.01
CA ASP A 82 32.03 -21.19 9.91
C ASP A 82 32.06 -22.65 10.39
N ALA A 83 32.25 -23.59 9.47
CA ALA A 83 32.39 -25.02 9.80
C ALA A 83 33.61 -25.29 10.69
N TYR A 84 34.74 -24.65 10.39
CA TYR A 84 35.98 -24.77 11.17
C TYR A 84 35.81 -24.28 12.61
N ARG A 85 35.29 -23.05 12.79
CA ARG A 85 35.07 -22.46 14.12
C ARG A 85 34.05 -23.25 14.94
N ARG A 86 32.98 -23.71 14.31
CA ARG A 86 31.96 -24.51 15.00
C ARG A 86 32.46 -25.88 15.42
N ALA A 87 33.35 -26.50 14.65
CA ALA A 87 34.02 -27.73 15.05
C ALA A 87 34.95 -27.53 16.26
N ARG A 88 35.49 -26.31 16.46
CA ARG A 88 36.23 -25.90 17.67
C ARG A 88 35.34 -25.48 18.85
N GLY A 89 34.02 -25.46 18.68
CA GLY A 89 33.08 -24.98 19.70
C GLY A 89 32.98 -23.46 19.80
N GLU A 90 33.56 -22.71 18.87
CA GLU A 90 33.48 -21.25 18.84
C GLU A 90 32.18 -20.77 18.14
N ASN A 91 31.68 -19.62 18.57
CA ASN A 91 30.59 -18.94 17.89
C ASN A 91 31.11 -18.25 16.61
N SER A 92 30.36 -18.41 15.52
CA SER A 92 30.61 -17.80 14.23
C SER A 92 29.67 -16.62 13.97
N PHE A 93 30.11 -15.68 13.13
CA PHE A 93 29.27 -14.58 12.66
C PHE A 93 28.22 -15.08 11.67
N GLY A 94 27.07 -15.53 12.21
CA GLY A 94 25.99 -16.12 11.42
C GLY A 94 25.32 -15.14 10.44
N TRP A 95 25.38 -13.83 10.70
CA TRP A 95 24.76 -12.81 9.84
C TRP A 95 25.44 -12.70 8.46
N ILE A 96 26.73 -13.02 8.36
CA ILE A 96 27.48 -12.98 7.09
C ILE A 96 26.90 -14.00 6.09
N GLY A 97 26.43 -15.14 6.60
CA GLY A 97 25.74 -16.17 5.80
C GLY A 97 24.43 -15.72 5.19
N PHE A 98 23.83 -14.65 5.71
CA PHE A 98 22.66 -14.01 5.13
C PHE A 98 23.07 -12.84 4.23
N LEU A 99 24.04 -12.04 4.66
CA LEU A 99 24.48 -10.83 3.95
C LEU A 99 25.10 -11.13 2.58
N LEU A 100 26.00 -12.12 2.46
CA LEU A 100 26.67 -12.41 1.19
C LEU A 100 25.70 -12.89 0.10
N PRO A 101 24.82 -13.89 0.34
CA PRO A 101 23.75 -14.23 -0.62
C PRO A 101 22.86 -13.04 -0.97
N THR A 102 22.52 -12.20 0.02
CA THR A 102 21.71 -11.00 -0.22
C THR A 102 22.43 -10.02 -1.14
N LEU A 103 23.73 -9.79 -0.97
CA LEU A 103 24.54 -8.96 -1.85
C LEU A 103 24.65 -9.54 -3.26
N ILE A 104 24.71 -10.87 -3.40
CA ILE A 104 24.69 -11.53 -4.70
C ILE A 104 23.37 -11.26 -5.42
N ILE A 105 22.24 -11.47 -4.74
CA ILE A 105 20.91 -11.15 -5.26
C ILE A 105 20.83 -9.66 -5.61
N TYR A 106 21.44 -8.78 -4.81
CA TYR A 106 21.47 -7.34 -5.06
C TYR A 106 22.21 -6.98 -6.35
N VAL A 107 23.36 -7.61 -6.62
CA VAL A 107 24.13 -7.40 -7.85
C VAL A 107 23.34 -7.90 -9.07
N ILE A 108 22.66 -9.05 -8.95
CA ILE A 108 21.77 -9.56 -10.00
C ILE A 108 20.59 -8.61 -10.23
N ALA A 109 19.96 -8.15 -9.14
CA ALA A 109 18.83 -7.24 -9.17
C ALA A 109 19.21 -5.93 -9.87
N TRP A 110 20.39 -5.39 -9.57
CA TRP A 110 20.92 -4.18 -10.20
C TRP A 110 20.99 -4.31 -11.73
N GLN A 111 21.50 -5.44 -12.21
CA GLN A 111 21.60 -5.71 -13.65
C GLN A 111 20.21 -5.98 -14.27
N GLY A 112 19.38 -6.81 -13.61
CA GLY A 112 18.08 -7.20 -14.12
C GLY A 112 17.05 -6.06 -14.17
N THR A 113 17.23 -5.03 -13.35
CA THR A 113 16.41 -3.81 -13.39
C THR A 113 16.99 -2.69 -14.25
N GLU A 114 18.10 -2.97 -14.95
CA GLU A 114 18.78 -2.05 -15.86
C GLU A 114 19.05 -0.67 -15.23
N VAL A 115 19.49 -0.65 -13.97
CA VAL A 115 19.77 0.60 -13.24
C VAL A 115 20.85 1.41 -13.95
N GLN A 116 20.46 2.60 -14.40
CA GLN A 116 21.30 3.50 -15.20
C GLN A 116 21.50 4.82 -14.46
N LEU A 117 22.39 4.81 -13.46
CA LEU A 117 22.71 6.00 -12.66
C LEU A 117 23.24 7.16 -13.50
N ASP A 118 23.89 6.87 -14.62
CA ASP A 118 24.38 7.86 -15.57
C ASP A 118 23.24 8.73 -16.14
N ARG A 119 22.05 8.16 -16.33
CA ARG A 119 20.87 8.90 -16.82
C ARG A 119 20.39 9.96 -15.83
N LEU A 120 20.60 9.76 -14.52
CA LEU A 120 20.24 10.76 -13.51
C LEU A 120 21.00 12.08 -13.74
N VAL A 121 22.26 11.97 -14.14
CA VAL A 121 23.14 13.12 -14.38
C VAL A 121 23.01 13.64 -15.82
N THR A 122 23.08 12.75 -16.81
CA THR A 122 23.06 13.16 -18.24
C THR A 122 21.72 13.76 -18.66
N ARG A 123 20.60 13.31 -18.08
CA ARG A 123 19.26 13.83 -18.35
C ARG A 123 18.78 14.81 -17.27
N PHE A 124 19.69 15.39 -16.49
CA PHE A 124 19.32 16.35 -15.45
C PHE A 124 18.59 17.59 -16.02
N GLY A 125 18.88 17.99 -17.27
CA GLY A 125 18.12 19.04 -17.96
C GLY A 125 16.62 18.73 -18.11
N ASN A 126 16.27 17.47 -18.36
CA ASN A 126 14.88 17.02 -18.40
C ASN A 126 14.24 17.08 -17.01
N ALA A 127 14.98 16.69 -15.97
CA ALA A 127 14.53 16.81 -14.58
C ALA A 127 14.26 18.26 -14.20
N LEU A 128 15.12 19.20 -14.61
CA LEU A 128 14.93 20.63 -14.36
C LEU A 128 13.70 21.17 -15.07
N LYS A 129 13.45 20.76 -16.33
CA LYS A 129 12.27 21.18 -17.07
C LYS A 129 10.99 20.73 -16.36
N ILE A 130 10.91 19.46 -15.98
CA ILE A 130 9.76 18.96 -15.19
C ILE A 130 9.71 19.61 -13.83
N GLY A 131 10.84 19.77 -13.15
CA GLY A 131 10.90 20.45 -11.85
C GLY A 131 10.32 21.85 -11.93
N ASN A 132 10.63 22.58 -13.00
CA ASN A 132 10.07 23.89 -13.29
C ASN A 132 8.56 23.85 -13.56
N ASP A 133 8.07 22.87 -14.33
CA ASP A 133 6.64 22.69 -14.60
C ASP A 133 5.88 22.26 -13.33
N LEU A 134 6.53 21.48 -12.45
CA LEU A 134 5.99 21.03 -11.17
C LEU A 134 5.83 22.16 -10.15
N ILE A 135 6.75 23.14 -10.13
CA ILE A 135 6.66 24.27 -9.18
C ILE A 135 5.72 25.39 -9.67
N HIS A 136 5.33 25.39 -10.94
CA HIS A 136 4.39 26.35 -11.51
C HIS A 136 3.10 25.63 -11.96
N PRO A 137 2.28 25.11 -11.03
CA PRO A 137 1.06 24.40 -11.41
C PRO A 137 0.06 25.32 -12.10
N ASP A 138 -0.62 24.79 -13.13
CA ASP A 138 -1.66 25.49 -13.90
C ASP A 138 -2.97 25.63 -13.11
N LEU A 139 -2.94 26.37 -12.00
CA LEU A 139 -4.08 26.67 -11.15
C LEU A 139 -4.52 28.13 -11.26
N VAL A 140 -3.58 29.03 -11.52
CA VAL A 140 -3.82 30.47 -11.65
C VAL A 140 -3.11 30.94 -12.92
N VAL A 141 -3.87 31.56 -13.81
CA VAL A 141 -3.38 32.11 -15.08
C VAL A 141 -3.47 33.62 -15.02
N GLN A 142 -2.50 34.30 -15.63
CA GLN A 142 -2.57 35.74 -15.83
C GLN A 142 -3.22 36.02 -17.19
N ASP A 143 -4.35 36.72 -17.19
CA ASP A 143 -5.05 37.11 -18.41
C ASP A 143 -4.20 38.10 -19.23
N ALA A 144 -4.52 38.28 -20.51
CA ALA A 144 -3.85 39.26 -21.39
C ALA A 144 -3.88 40.71 -20.85
N ALA A 145 -4.76 41.00 -19.89
CA ALA A 145 -4.87 42.27 -19.19
C ALA A 145 -4.00 42.37 -17.91
N GLY A 146 -3.19 41.35 -17.59
CA GLY A 146 -2.34 41.31 -16.41
C GLY A 146 -3.06 40.92 -15.10
N ASN A 147 -4.36 40.61 -15.16
CA ASN A 147 -5.14 40.19 -14.01
C ASN A 147 -4.94 38.70 -13.72
N TRP A 148 -4.82 38.34 -12.44
CA TRP A 148 -4.75 36.96 -12.02
C TRP A 148 -6.16 36.36 -11.97
N GLY A 149 -6.38 35.30 -12.74
CA GLY A 149 -7.62 34.53 -12.81
C GLY A 149 -7.38 33.06 -12.50
N LEU A 150 -8.45 32.33 -12.15
CA LEU A 150 -8.38 30.87 -11.99
C LEU A 150 -8.25 30.21 -13.37
N SER A 151 -7.40 29.20 -13.48
CA SER A 151 -7.28 28.42 -14.72
C SER A 151 -8.55 27.59 -14.96
N GLU A 152 -8.80 27.20 -16.22
CA GLU A 152 -9.87 26.24 -16.54
C GLU A 152 -9.69 24.91 -15.77
N ASN A 153 -8.44 24.53 -15.52
CA ASN A 153 -8.08 23.33 -14.79
C ASN A 153 -8.45 23.41 -13.30
N PHE A 154 -8.44 24.61 -12.69
CA PHE A 154 -8.89 24.79 -11.31
C PHE A 154 -10.33 24.30 -11.15
N GLY A 155 -11.22 24.68 -12.06
CA GLY A 155 -12.61 24.27 -12.00
C GLY A 155 -12.83 22.79 -12.28
N TYR A 156 -12.02 22.20 -13.15
CA TYR A 156 -12.06 20.75 -13.39
C TYR A 156 -11.58 19.95 -12.16
N ILE A 157 -10.57 20.45 -11.45
CA ILE A 157 -9.97 19.79 -10.28
C ILE A 157 -10.85 19.95 -9.03
N PHE A 158 -11.22 21.19 -8.68
CA PHE A 158 -11.92 21.51 -7.43
C PHE A 158 -13.43 21.66 -7.56
N GLY A 159 -13.92 21.96 -8.76
CA GLY A 159 -15.32 22.25 -9.03
C GLY A 159 -15.60 23.75 -9.11
N LEU A 160 -16.64 24.11 -9.85
CA LEU A 160 -17.12 25.49 -9.98
C LEU A 160 -18.64 25.50 -9.95
N PHE A 161 -19.19 26.65 -9.57
CA PHE A 161 -20.59 26.94 -9.83
C PHE A 161 -20.78 27.15 -11.32
N LYS A 162 -21.62 26.31 -11.95
CA LYS A 162 -22.06 26.48 -13.32
C LYS A 162 -23.58 26.57 -13.34
N ASP A 163 -24.06 27.39 -14.26
CA ASP A 163 -25.48 27.52 -14.52
C ASP A 163 -25.95 26.26 -15.26
N LYS A 164 -26.70 25.41 -14.56
CA LYS A 164 -27.31 24.19 -15.10
C LYS A 164 -28.84 24.31 -15.05
N PRO A 165 -29.57 23.67 -15.97
CA PRO A 165 -31.03 23.64 -15.89
C PRO A 165 -31.48 23.09 -14.53
N ALA A 166 -32.51 23.71 -13.95
CA ALA A 166 -32.99 23.42 -12.62
C ALA A 166 -33.25 21.91 -12.45
N PRO A 167 -32.71 21.28 -11.39
CA PRO A 167 -32.98 19.89 -11.08
C PRO A 167 -34.49 19.60 -11.01
N ASP A 168 -34.91 18.43 -11.48
CA ASP A 168 -36.32 17.99 -11.49
C ASP A 168 -37.02 18.18 -10.14
N TRP A 169 -36.31 18.00 -9.03
CA TRP A 169 -36.89 18.16 -7.70
C TRP A 169 -37.21 19.63 -7.37
N LEU A 170 -36.42 20.61 -7.83
CA LEU A 170 -36.71 22.04 -7.68
C LEU A 170 -37.93 22.44 -8.53
N VAL A 171 -38.04 21.86 -9.73
CA VAL A 171 -39.18 22.07 -10.63
C VAL A 171 -40.45 21.46 -10.02
N ARG A 172 -40.36 20.24 -9.46
CA ARG A 172 -41.47 19.55 -8.78
C ARG A 172 -41.92 20.23 -7.49
N LEU A 173 -41.02 20.91 -6.78
CA LEU A 173 -41.34 21.72 -5.61
C LEU A 173 -41.92 23.10 -5.96
N GLY A 174 -42.01 23.46 -7.26
CA GLY A 174 -42.55 24.74 -7.71
C GLY A 174 -41.67 25.95 -7.38
N ILE A 175 -40.41 25.72 -6.97
CA ILE A 175 -39.48 26.79 -6.57
C ILE A 175 -38.93 27.49 -7.82
N VAL A 176 -38.78 26.78 -8.94
CA VAL A 176 -38.24 27.32 -10.19
C VAL A 176 -38.96 26.73 -11.41
N GLN A 177 -39.08 27.51 -12.48
CA GLN A 177 -39.74 27.09 -13.72
C GLN A 177 -38.87 26.09 -14.51
N SER A 178 -39.50 25.17 -15.24
CA SER A 178 -38.80 24.20 -16.10
C SER A 178 -37.91 24.92 -17.12
N GLY A 179 -36.62 24.59 -17.15
CA GLY A 179 -35.63 25.19 -18.06
C GLY A 179 -34.91 26.44 -17.53
N SER A 180 -35.23 26.90 -16.32
CA SER A 180 -34.46 27.95 -15.64
C SER A 180 -33.05 27.47 -15.30
N LEU A 181 -32.05 28.31 -15.51
CA LEU A 181 -30.68 28.03 -15.11
C LEU A 181 -30.52 28.38 -13.63
N VAL A 182 -30.08 27.41 -12.83
CA VAL A 182 -29.80 27.57 -11.41
C VAL A 182 -28.30 27.40 -11.22
N PRO A 183 -27.61 28.32 -10.50
CA PRO A 183 -26.21 28.17 -10.20
C PRO A 183 -26.03 26.92 -9.33
N THR A 184 -25.50 25.86 -9.94
CA THR A 184 -25.32 24.56 -9.31
C THR A 184 -23.84 24.29 -9.19
N PHE A 185 -23.41 23.87 -8.00
CA PHE A 185 -22.02 23.47 -7.79
C PHE A 185 -21.76 22.15 -8.51
N GLU A 186 -20.90 22.17 -9.53
CA GLU A 186 -20.40 20.97 -10.19
C GLU A 186 -19.14 20.51 -9.45
N ALA A 187 -19.22 19.33 -8.81
CA ALA A 187 -18.09 18.76 -8.11
C ALA A 187 -16.90 18.51 -9.06
N GLY A 188 -15.73 18.99 -8.64
CA GLY A 188 -14.48 18.69 -9.34
C GLY A 188 -14.04 17.24 -9.15
N LYS A 189 -13.05 16.84 -9.94
CA LYS A 189 -12.50 15.47 -9.94
C LYS A 189 -11.90 15.03 -8.61
N ILE A 190 -11.49 15.97 -7.75
CA ILE A 190 -11.06 15.65 -6.37
C ILE A 190 -12.22 15.20 -5.50
N ILE A 191 -13.37 15.86 -5.60
CA ILE A 191 -14.55 15.51 -4.80
C ILE A 191 -15.05 14.13 -5.23
N GLU A 192 -15.00 13.84 -6.53
CA GLU A 192 -15.27 12.52 -7.06
C GLU A 192 -14.30 11.48 -6.47
N THR A 193 -12.99 11.75 -6.40
CA THR A 193 -12.00 10.87 -5.76
C THR A 193 -12.25 10.67 -4.25
N ILE A 194 -12.64 11.72 -3.53
CA ILE A 194 -13.05 11.62 -2.12
C ILE A 194 -14.28 10.71 -1.98
N ALA A 195 -15.27 10.90 -2.85
CA ALA A 195 -16.50 10.12 -2.86
C ALA A 195 -16.24 8.64 -3.16
N LEU A 196 -15.40 8.33 -4.15
CA LEU A 196 -14.94 6.97 -4.45
C LEU A 196 -14.33 6.32 -3.19
N GLY A 197 -13.37 6.99 -2.55
CA GLY A 197 -12.72 6.49 -1.35
C GLY A 197 -13.69 6.27 -0.19
N LEU A 198 -14.62 7.21 0.05
CA LEU A 198 -15.56 7.14 1.16
C LEU A 198 -16.64 6.07 0.95
N ILE A 199 -17.30 6.06 -0.21
CA ILE A 199 -18.36 5.09 -0.52
C ILE A 199 -17.81 3.68 -0.50
N SER A 200 -16.65 3.43 -1.12
CA SER A 200 -16.01 2.12 -1.08
C SER A 200 -15.67 1.69 0.34
N THR A 201 -15.20 2.59 1.20
CA THR A 201 -14.93 2.28 2.60
C THR A 201 -16.21 1.96 3.39
N ILE A 202 -17.30 2.69 3.15
CA ILE A 202 -18.59 2.43 3.83
C ILE A 202 -19.12 1.05 3.43
N ILE A 203 -19.24 0.78 2.12
CA ILE A 203 -19.77 -0.49 1.61
C ILE A 203 -18.87 -1.64 2.06
N SER A 204 -17.55 -1.50 1.94
CA SER A 204 -16.62 -2.55 2.35
C SER A 204 -16.62 -2.79 3.86
N THR A 205 -16.76 -1.76 4.70
CA THR A 205 -16.86 -1.93 6.16
C THR A 205 -18.11 -2.74 6.52
N ILE A 206 -19.27 -2.40 5.94
CA ILE A 206 -20.53 -3.10 6.18
C ILE A 206 -20.41 -4.59 5.82
N LEU A 207 -19.78 -4.90 4.68
CA LEU A 207 -19.59 -6.27 4.22
C LEU A 207 -18.45 -7.00 4.94
N ALA A 208 -17.41 -6.29 5.37
CA ALA A 208 -16.27 -6.86 6.07
C ALA A 208 -16.61 -7.33 7.49
N ILE A 209 -17.54 -6.65 8.18
CA ILE A 209 -17.96 -7.03 9.54
C ILE A 209 -18.44 -8.50 9.58
N PRO A 210 -19.48 -8.94 8.83
CA PRO A 210 -19.92 -10.33 8.88
C PRO A 210 -18.85 -11.31 8.37
N LEU A 211 -18.10 -10.94 7.34
CA LEU A 211 -17.02 -11.79 6.80
C LEU A 211 -15.87 -11.97 7.81
N SER A 212 -15.62 -10.99 8.66
CA SER A 212 -14.58 -11.06 9.69
C SER A 212 -14.89 -12.11 10.75
N PHE A 213 -16.17 -12.26 11.14
CA PHE A 213 -16.58 -13.31 12.07
C PHE A 213 -16.43 -14.71 11.46
N LEU A 214 -16.66 -14.87 10.14
CA LEU A 214 -16.39 -16.12 9.41
C LEU A 214 -14.90 -16.43 9.27
N ALA A 215 -14.05 -15.39 9.35
CA ALA A 215 -12.60 -15.50 9.27
C ALA A 215 -11.89 -15.52 10.64
N ALA A 216 -12.64 -15.58 11.76
CA ALA A 216 -12.11 -15.58 13.11
C ALA A 216 -12.09 -16.99 13.71
N HIS A 217 -10.90 -17.48 14.06
CA HIS A 217 -10.67 -18.85 14.54
C HIS A 217 -11.38 -19.15 15.87
N ASN A 218 -11.39 -18.19 16.81
CA ASN A 218 -12.00 -18.34 18.14
C ASN A 218 -13.54 -18.53 18.10
N ILE A 219 -14.19 -18.06 17.05
CA ILE A 219 -15.64 -18.22 16.83
C ILE A 219 -15.89 -19.48 16.01
N MET A 220 -15.21 -19.64 14.87
CA MET A 220 -15.50 -20.71 13.92
C MET A 220 -15.04 -22.09 14.40
N SER A 221 -14.03 -22.19 15.26
CA SER A 221 -13.62 -23.47 15.88
C SER A 221 -14.70 -24.08 16.76
N ARG A 222 -15.66 -23.29 17.25
CA ARG A 222 -16.79 -23.75 18.08
C ARG A 222 -17.94 -24.33 17.28
N ILE A 223 -18.02 -24.02 15.98
CA ILE A 223 -19.10 -24.47 15.09
C ILE A 223 -18.65 -25.76 14.39
N ARG A 224 -19.52 -26.77 14.34
CA ARG A 224 -19.23 -28.02 13.62
C ARG A 224 -19.00 -27.73 12.13
N GLY A 225 -17.80 -28.02 11.63
CA GLY A 225 -17.38 -27.69 10.25
C GLY A 225 -16.83 -26.28 10.07
N GLY A 226 -16.82 -25.44 11.11
CA GLY A 226 -16.38 -24.05 11.02
C GLY A 226 -14.89 -23.88 10.75
N THR A 227 -14.05 -24.85 11.10
CA THR A 227 -12.61 -24.83 10.75
C THR A 227 -12.38 -24.79 9.23
N VAL A 228 -13.20 -25.49 8.44
CA VAL A 228 -13.09 -25.47 6.97
C VAL A 228 -13.51 -24.10 6.43
N ILE A 229 -14.58 -23.51 6.97
CA ILE A 229 -15.04 -22.18 6.60
C ILE A 229 -13.98 -21.13 6.94
N TYR A 230 -13.33 -21.25 8.11
CA TYR A 230 -12.23 -20.37 8.53
C TYR A 230 -11.08 -20.40 7.50
N TYR A 231 -10.55 -21.58 7.16
CA TYR A 231 -9.46 -21.67 6.20
C TYR A 231 -9.88 -21.23 4.79
N GLY A 232 -11.10 -21.56 4.36
CA GLY A 232 -11.65 -21.13 3.08
C GLY A 232 -11.78 -19.61 2.99
N MET A 233 -12.38 -18.98 3.99
CA MET A 233 -12.53 -17.53 4.07
C MET A 233 -11.17 -16.84 4.14
N ARG A 234 -10.24 -17.32 4.98
CA ARG A 234 -8.88 -16.76 5.08
C ARG A 234 -8.14 -16.80 3.73
N THR A 235 -8.29 -17.89 3.01
CA THR A 235 -7.69 -18.08 1.68
C THR A 235 -8.30 -17.09 0.68
N ILE A 236 -9.63 -16.95 0.63
CA ILE A 236 -10.31 -15.98 -0.23
C ILE A 236 -9.85 -14.55 0.07
N LEU A 237 -9.85 -14.14 1.35
CA LEU A 237 -9.40 -12.81 1.75
C LEU A 237 -7.93 -12.56 1.37
N ASN A 238 -7.06 -13.55 1.53
CA ASN A 238 -5.65 -13.44 1.15
C ASN A 238 -5.46 -13.31 -0.37
N ILE A 239 -6.20 -14.09 -1.18
CA ILE A 239 -6.14 -14.03 -2.65
C ILE A 239 -6.64 -12.66 -3.14
N VAL A 240 -7.82 -12.22 -2.69
CA VAL A 240 -8.40 -10.94 -3.12
C VAL A 240 -7.50 -9.76 -2.75
N ARG A 241 -6.81 -9.84 -1.60
CA ARG A 241 -5.85 -8.83 -1.14
C ARG A 241 -4.52 -8.86 -1.90
N ALA A 242 -4.12 -10.01 -2.46
CA ALA A 242 -2.90 -10.12 -3.26
C ALA A 242 -3.04 -9.42 -4.62
N ILE A 243 -4.26 -9.32 -5.14
CA ILE A 243 -4.58 -8.57 -6.36
C ILE A 243 -4.73 -7.09 -6.00
N ASP A 244 -3.92 -6.25 -6.63
CA ASP A 244 -3.96 -4.80 -6.41
C ASP A 244 -5.28 -4.18 -6.90
N SER A 245 -5.68 -3.08 -6.26
CA SER A 245 -6.85 -2.28 -6.64
C SER A 245 -6.91 -1.88 -8.12
N LEU A 246 -5.75 -1.67 -8.78
CA LEU A 246 -5.68 -1.37 -10.21
C LEU A 246 -6.24 -2.51 -11.06
N ILE A 247 -5.86 -3.75 -10.76
CA ILE A 247 -6.30 -4.94 -11.50
C ILE A 247 -7.80 -5.15 -11.27
N TRP A 248 -8.28 -4.96 -10.04
CA TRP A 248 -9.71 -4.95 -9.75
C TRP A 248 -10.45 -3.86 -10.55
N GLY A 249 -9.81 -2.71 -10.78
CA GLY A 249 -10.30 -1.64 -11.65
C GLY A 249 -10.48 -2.08 -13.09
N LEU A 250 -9.51 -2.80 -13.66
CA LEU A 250 -9.61 -3.37 -15.01
C LEU A 250 -10.76 -4.38 -15.12
N ILE A 251 -10.91 -5.25 -14.13
CA ILE A 251 -11.99 -6.25 -14.11
C ILE A 251 -13.36 -5.56 -13.97
N ALA A 252 -13.48 -4.59 -13.06
CA ALA A 252 -14.73 -3.85 -12.83
C ALA A 252 -15.13 -3.01 -14.05
N LEU A 253 -14.17 -2.36 -14.71
CA LEU A 253 -14.37 -1.63 -15.97
C LEU A 253 -15.02 -2.52 -17.03
N LEU A 254 -14.57 -3.77 -17.15
CA LEU A 254 -15.09 -4.73 -18.13
C LEU A 254 -16.41 -5.37 -17.69
N TRP A 255 -16.77 -5.24 -16.42
CA TRP A 255 -18.03 -5.72 -15.87
C TRP A 255 -19.16 -4.68 -16.03
N VAL A 256 -18.97 -3.47 -15.50
CA VAL A 256 -20.00 -2.41 -15.45
C VAL A 256 -19.80 -1.28 -16.45
N GLY A 257 -18.65 -1.21 -17.13
CA GLY A 257 -18.32 -0.16 -18.09
C GLY A 257 -17.41 0.94 -17.52
N LEU A 258 -17.05 1.89 -18.39
CA LEU A 258 -16.19 3.01 -18.05
C LEU A 258 -16.95 4.01 -17.18
N GLY A 259 -16.39 4.35 -16.03
CA GLY A 259 -16.94 5.35 -15.14
C GLY A 259 -16.48 5.22 -13.69
N PRO A 260 -16.96 6.11 -12.81
CA PRO A 260 -16.58 6.15 -11.40
C PRO A 260 -17.09 4.90 -10.66
N PHE A 261 -18.21 4.33 -11.09
CA PHE A 261 -18.81 3.14 -10.49
C PHE A 261 -17.89 1.92 -10.54
N ALA A 262 -17.19 1.69 -11.66
CA ALA A 262 -16.17 0.65 -11.74
C ALA A 262 -15.07 0.84 -10.70
N GLY A 263 -14.69 2.11 -10.44
CA GLY A 263 -13.74 2.45 -9.40
C GLY A 263 -14.24 2.13 -7.99
N VAL A 264 -15.52 2.42 -7.71
CA VAL A 264 -16.14 2.07 -6.42
C VAL A 264 -16.10 0.56 -6.18
N ILE A 265 -16.47 -0.25 -7.18
CA ILE A 265 -16.47 -1.72 -7.10
C ILE A 265 -15.06 -2.23 -6.81
N ALA A 266 -14.07 -1.76 -7.58
CA ALA A 266 -12.68 -2.19 -7.45
C ALA A 266 -12.12 -1.94 -6.04
N LEU A 267 -12.30 -0.71 -5.54
CA LEU A 267 -11.86 -0.33 -4.20
C LEU A 267 -12.66 -1.07 -3.12
N THR A 268 -13.95 -1.33 -3.34
CA THR A 268 -14.80 -2.08 -2.41
C THR A 268 -14.33 -3.52 -2.26
N ILE A 269 -14.14 -4.25 -3.35
CA ILE A 269 -13.69 -5.66 -3.35
C ILE A 269 -12.35 -5.78 -2.62
N HIS A 270 -11.38 -4.95 -3.00
CA HIS A 270 -10.06 -4.95 -2.37
C HIS A 270 -10.14 -4.59 -0.87
N SER A 271 -11.03 -3.66 -0.49
CA SER A 271 -11.23 -3.24 0.92
C SER A 271 -11.97 -4.23 1.79
N ILE A 272 -12.92 -4.98 1.24
CA ILE A 272 -13.60 -6.05 1.96
C ILE A 272 -12.57 -7.07 2.44
N ALA A 273 -11.65 -7.47 1.56
CA ALA A 273 -10.62 -8.44 1.87
C ALA A 273 -9.66 -7.96 2.96
N ALA A 274 -9.20 -6.69 2.85
CA ALA A 274 -8.30 -6.11 3.82
C ALA A 274 -8.94 -5.88 5.19
N LEU A 275 -10.12 -5.25 5.24
CA LEU A 275 -10.84 -5.00 6.49
C LEU A 275 -11.34 -6.30 7.11
N GLY A 276 -11.86 -7.25 6.33
CA GLY A 276 -12.32 -8.54 6.85
C GLY A 276 -11.20 -9.31 7.56
N LYS A 277 -9.98 -9.27 7.00
CA LYS A 277 -8.78 -9.85 7.61
C LYS A 277 -8.37 -9.10 8.88
N LEU A 278 -8.25 -7.78 8.85
CA LEU A 278 -7.88 -6.99 10.04
C LEU A 278 -8.92 -7.13 11.17
N PHE A 279 -10.20 -6.99 10.87
CA PHE A 279 -11.29 -7.16 11.83
C PHE A 279 -11.29 -8.56 12.45
N SER A 280 -11.05 -9.60 11.66
CA SER A 280 -11.02 -10.96 12.19
C SER A 280 -9.83 -11.21 13.12
N GLU A 281 -8.68 -10.56 12.87
CA GLU A 281 -7.52 -10.63 13.77
C GLU A 281 -7.86 -9.95 15.10
N GLU A 282 -8.51 -8.78 15.11
CA GLU A 282 -8.97 -8.17 16.38
C GLU A 282 -9.98 -9.04 17.11
N VAL A 283 -10.91 -9.66 16.38
CA VAL A 283 -11.87 -10.59 16.98
C VAL A 283 -11.17 -11.80 17.61
N GLU A 284 -10.07 -12.28 17.02
CA GLU A 284 -9.25 -13.36 17.61
C GLU A 284 -8.49 -12.92 18.87
N HIS A 285 -8.16 -11.63 19.00
CA HIS A 285 -7.41 -11.05 20.13
C HIS A 285 -8.29 -10.51 21.27
N ILE A 286 -9.60 -10.76 21.26
CA ILE A 286 -10.50 -10.36 22.37
C ILE A 286 -10.05 -11.01 23.67
N ASP A 287 -9.93 -10.21 24.74
CA ASP A 287 -9.58 -10.70 26.08
C ASP A 287 -10.76 -11.44 26.71
N ALA A 288 -10.48 -12.64 27.25
CA ALA A 288 -11.44 -13.47 27.96
C ALA A 288 -11.81 -12.88 29.34
N GLY A 289 -10.94 -12.07 29.96
CA GLY A 289 -11.16 -11.51 31.30
C GLY A 289 -12.51 -10.77 31.46
N PRO A 290 -12.81 -9.74 30.64
CA PRO A 290 -14.11 -9.05 30.68
C PRO A 290 -15.31 -9.95 30.40
N ILE A 291 -15.11 -10.98 29.56
CA ILE A 291 -16.16 -11.96 29.22
C ILE A 291 -16.49 -12.80 30.44
N GLU A 292 -15.48 -13.35 31.12
CA GLU A 292 -15.61 -14.17 32.33
C GLU A 292 -16.20 -13.36 33.49
N ALA A 293 -15.78 -12.10 33.65
CA ALA A 293 -16.31 -11.22 34.68
C ALA A 293 -17.82 -10.97 34.50
N ILE A 294 -18.26 -10.69 33.28
CA ILE A 294 -19.68 -10.43 32.98
C ILE A 294 -20.50 -11.73 33.08
N THR A 295 -20.01 -12.86 32.58
CA THR A 295 -20.72 -14.14 32.73
C THR A 295 -20.84 -14.58 34.19
N ALA A 296 -19.84 -14.29 35.03
CA ALA A 296 -19.89 -14.57 36.47
C ALA A 296 -21.00 -13.79 37.20
N THR A 297 -21.47 -12.66 36.65
CA THR A 297 -22.63 -11.92 37.20
C THR A 297 -23.99 -12.55 36.86
N GLY A 298 -24.00 -13.65 36.09
CA GLY A 298 -25.23 -14.28 35.59
C GLY A 298 -25.75 -13.66 34.29
N ALA A 299 -24.94 -12.88 33.59
CA ALA A 299 -25.32 -12.24 32.34
C ALA A 299 -25.56 -13.26 31.20
N ASN A 300 -26.59 -13.00 30.38
CA ASN A 300 -26.88 -13.82 29.21
C ASN A 300 -25.93 -13.51 28.03
N LEU A 301 -25.92 -14.36 27.00
CA LEU A 301 -25.03 -14.21 25.84
C LEU A 301 -25.10 -12.83 25.18
N LEU A 302 -26.30 -12.26 25.03
CA LEU A 302 -26.47 -10.93 24.43
C LEU A 302 -25.90 -9.81 25.30
N GLN A 303 -26.05 -9.92 26.62
CA GLN A 303 -25.44 -9.02 27.59
C GLN A 303 -23.91 -9.15 27.55
N THR A 304 -23.38 -10.37 27.50
CA THR A 304 -21.94 -10.62 27.37
C THR A 304 -21.38 -10.03 26.07
N ILE A 305 -22.03 -10.25 24.93
CA ILE A 305 -21.59 -9.66 23.66
C ILE A 305 -21.62 -8.13 23.75
N ARG A 306 -22.72 -7.56 24.26
CA ARG A 306 -22.90 -6.11 24.33
C ARG A 306 -21.94 -5.41 25.27
N TYR A 307 -21.65 -5.99 26.43
CA TYR A 307 -20.88 -5.32 27.49
C TYR A 307 -19.43 -5.80 27.58
N ALA A 308 -19.11 -7.01 27.13
CA ALA A 308 -17.74 -7.53 27.12
C ALA A 308 -17.07 -7.41 25.75
N VAL A 309 -17.77 -7.79 24.67
CA VAL A 309 -17.16 -7.94 23.34
C VAL A 309 -17.20 -6.65 22.53
N ILE A 310 -18.39 -6.05 22.35
CA ILE A 310 -18.58 -4.83 21.53
C ILE A 310 -17.62 -3.69 21.94
N PRO A 311 -17.41 -3.38 23.24
CA PRO A 311 -16.52 -2.31 23.65
C PRO A 311 -15.05 -2.56 23.28
N GLN A 312 -14.62 -3.82 23.18
CA GLN A 312 -13.25 -4.18 22.79
C GLN A 312 -13.04 -4.08 21.28
N ILE A 313 -14.02 -4.49 20.47
CA ILE A 313 -13.87 -4.55 19.00
C ILE A 313 -14.16 -3.23 18.28
N VAL A 314 -15.06 -2.39 18.82
CA VAL A 314 -15.50 -1.16 18.12
C VAL A 314 -14.38 -0.14 17.94
N PRO A 315 -13.55 0.19 18.94
CA PRO A 315 -12.49 1.18 18.76
C PRO A 315 -11.45 0.76 17.70
N PRO A 316 -10.91 -0.48 17.70
CA PRO A 316 -10.04 -0.96 16.63
C PRO A 316 -10.73 -1.00 15.27
N PHE A 317 -12.00 -1.43 15.19
CA PHE A 317 -12.73 -1.47 13.92
C PHE A 317 -12.86 -0.08 13.30
N LEU A 318 -13.24 0.92 14.09
CA LEU A 318 -13.32 2.31 13.64
C LEU A 318 -11.94 2.84 13.22
N ALA A 319 -10.88 2.51 13.97
CA ALA A 319 -9.53 2.94 13.65
C ALA A 319 -9.05 2.36 12.31
N TYR A 320 -9.32 1.07 12.04
CA TYR A 320 -8.99 0.44 10.76
C TYR A 320 -9.87 0.91 9.62
N THR A 321 -11.16 1.20 9.84
CA THR A 321 -12.01 1.85 8.82
C THR A 321 -11.47 3.22 8.43
N LEU A 322 -11.05 4.05 9.40
CA LEU A 322 -10.46 5.37 9.12
C LEU A 322 -9.11 5.27 8.42
N LEU A 323 -8.28 4.28 8.78
CA LEU A 323 -7.05 3.97 8.06
C LEU A 323 -7.34 3.53 6.63
N ARG A 324 -8.37 2.70 6.43
CA ARG A 324 -8.76 2.21 5.11
C ARG A 324 -9.33 3.31 4.24
N TRP A 325 -9.99 4.31 4.81
CA TRP A 325 -10.43 5.50 4.08
C TRP A 325 -9.28 6.32 3.50
N ASP A 326 -8.22 6.58 4.27
CA ASP A 326 -6.99 7.24 3.77
C ASP A 326 -6.39 6.43 2.60
N ILE A 327 -6.21 5.11 2.79
CA ILE A 327 -5.72 4.21 1.74
C ILE A 327 -6.66 4.23 0.53
N ASN A 328 -7.97 4.18 0.76
CA ASN A 328 -9.10 4.45 -0.14
C ASN A 328 -8.84 5.59 -1.13
N MET A 329 -8.55 6.76 -0.56
CA MET A 329 -8.42 7.97 -1.35
C MET A 329 -7.14 7.98 -2.20
N ARG A 330 -6.05 7.39 -1.70
CA ARG A 330 -4.83 7.16 -2.49
C ARG A 330 -5.06 6.10 -3.58
N SER A 331 -5.74 5.01 -3.21
CA SER A 331 -6.34 3.98 -4.06
C SER A 331 -7.01 4.53 -5.31
N ALA A 332 -7.92 5.47 -5.06
CA ALA A 332 -8.81 6.04 -6.06
C ALA A 332 -8.08 6.83 -7.15
N THR A 333 -6.89 7.38 -6.87
CA THR A 333 -6.11 8.06 -7.93
C THR A 333 -5.58 7.05 -8.95
N ILE A 334 -5.17 5.86 -8.51
CA ILE A 334 -4.74 4.76 -9.40
C ILE A 334 -5.92 4.23 -10.19
N VAL A 335 -6.98 3.87 -9.47
CA VAL A 335 -8.12 3.20 -10.08
C VAL A 335 -8.77 4.11 -11.12
N GLY A 336 -8.72 5.43 -10.88
CA GLY A 336 -9.14 6.44 -11.86
C GLY A 336 -8.37 6.40 -13.19
N PHE A 337 -7.12 5.94 -13.21
CA PHE A 337 -6.32 5.80 -14.44
C PHE A 337 -6.95 4.81 -15.42
N VAL A 338 -7.59 3.78 -14.87
CA VAL A 338 -8.17 2.66 -15.62
C VAL A 338 -9.67 2.84 -15.78
N ALA A 339 -10.38 3.08 -14.69
CA ALA A 339 -11.84 3.11 -14.67
C ALA A 339 -12.44 4.38 -15.30
N GLY A 340 -11.64 5.42 -15.52
CA GLY A 340 -12.13 6.68 -16.09
C GLY A 340 -12.86 7.60 -15.10
N GLY A 341 -12.63 7.42 -13.79
CA GLY A 341 -13.23 8.20 -12.72
C GLY A 341 -12.22 9.03 -11.91
N GLY A 342 -12.70 10.11 -11.30
CA GLY A 342 -11.94 10.96 -10.39
C GLY A 342 -10.73 11.66 -11.01
N ILE A 343 -9.85 12.17 -10.16
CA ILE A 343 -8.64 12.89 -10.58
C ILE A 343 -7.60 12.01 -11.27
N GLY A 344 -7.65 10.70 -11.04
CA GLY A 344 -6.78 9.75 -11.74
C GLY A 344 -6.93 9.80 -13.26
N PHE A 345 -8.16 9.95 -13.74
CA PHE A 345 -8.42 10.07 -15.17
C PHE A 345 -7.77 11.33 -15.77
N PHE A 346 -7.88 12.46 -15.06
CA PHE A 346 -7.23 13.72 -15.45
C PHE A 346 -5.71 13.59 -15.54
N VAL A 347 -5.11 12.89 -14.58
CA VAL A 347 -3.67 12.65 -14.54
C VAL A 347 -3.21 11.85 -15.76
N VAL A 348 -3.90 10.78 -16.12
CA VAL A 348 -3.55 10.00 -17.32
C VAL A 348 -3.73 10.82 -18.59
N GLU A 349 -4.78 11.62 -18.68
CA GLU A 349 -5.04 12.48 -19.84
C GLU A 349 -3.94 13.52 -20.03
N THR A 350 -3.52 14.18 -18.95
CA THR A 350 -2.44 15.19 -18.97
C THR A 350 -1.08 14.56 -19.29
N ILE A 351 -0.79 13.36 -18.77
CA ILE A 351 0.40 12.59 -19.16
C ILE A 351 0.37 12.26 -20.65
N ARG A 352 -0.77 11.78 -21.19
CA ARG A 352 -0.93 11.44 -22.61
C ARG A 352 -0.77 12.64 -23.54
N LYS A 353 -1.21 13.82 -23.09
CA LYS A 353 -1.05 15.09 -23.82
C LYS A 353 0.32 15.75 -23.63
N ALA A 354 1.23 15.14 -22.85
CA ALA A 354 2.50 15.73 -22.43
C ALA A 354 2.34 17.13 -21.76
N ALA A 355 1.22 17.30 -21.05
CA ALA A 355 0.75 18.54 -20.45
C ALA A 355 1.18 18.61 -18.97
N TYR A 356 2.48 18.81 -18.75
CA TYR A 356 3.11 18.64 -17.42
C TYR A 356 2.73 19.68 -16.39
N VAL A 357 2.41 20.91 -16.82
CA VAL A 357 1.96 22.01 -15.95
C VAL A 357 0.57 21.68 -15.37
N GLN A 358 -0.29 21.03 -16.17
CA GLN A 358 -1.60 20.54 -15.73
C GLN A 358 -1.47 19.30 -14.85
N TYR A 359 -0.57 18.39 -15.19
CA TYR A 359 -0.23 17.25 -14.34
C TYR A 359 0.28 17.70 -12.97
N ALA A 360 1.12 18.73 -12.92
CA ALA A 360 1.61 19.35 -11.68
C ALA A 360 0.46 19.87 -10.81
N ALA A 361 -0.50 20.57 -11.41
CA ALA A 361 -1.68 21.05 -10.72
C ALA A 361 -2.47 19.90 -10.07
N ALA A 362 -2.68 18.81 -10.82
CA ALA A 362 -3.34 17.61 -10.29
C ALA A 362 -2.54 16.97 -9.14
N LEU A 363 -1.23 16.80 -9.31
CA LEU A 363 -0.34 16.17 -8.34
C LEU A 363 -0.32 16.93 -7.01
N TRP A 364 -0.17 18.26 -7.05
CA TRP A 364 -0.20 19.11 -5.85
C TRP A 364 -1.56 19.09 -5.17
N ALA A 365 -2.64 19.16 -5.95
CA ALA A 365 -3.99 19.15 -5.40
C ALA A 365 -4.31 17.82 -4.69
N ILE A 366 -3.90 16.69 -5.28
CA ILE A 366 -3.99 15.36 -4.65
C ILE A 366 -3.17 15.32 -3.37
N ALA A 367 -1.90 15.74 -3.42
CA ALA A 367 -1.00 15.69 -2.27
C ALA A 367 -1.56 16.48 -1.08
N ILE A 368 -2.02 17.72 -1.31
CA ILE A 368 -2.59 18.57 -0.27
C ILE A 368 -3.85 17.95 0.33
N VAL A 369 -4.78 17.50 -0.51
CA VAL A 369 -6.06 16.92 -0.03
C VAL A 369 -5.83 15.63 0.76
N ILE A 370 -4.98 14.73 0.26
CA ILE A 370 -4.67 13.47 0.96
C ILE A 370 -3.92 13.77 2.27
N MET A 371 -3.00 14.74 2.30
CA MET A 371 -2.32 15.14 3.55
C MET A 371 -3.30 15.68 4.60
N ILE A 372 -4.28 16.50 4.19
CA ILE A 372 -5.31 17.01 5.10
C ILE A 372 -6.15 15.86 5.65
N VAL A 373 -6.59 14.95 4.77
CA VAL A 373 -7.41 13.80 5.17
C VAL A 373 -6.64 12.86 6.10
N ASP A 374 -5.38 12.54 5.79
CA ASP A 374 -4.52 11.73 6.64
C ASP A 374 -4.30 12.37 8.01
N PHE A 375 -4.07 13.69 8.06
CA PHE A 375 -3.94 14.41 9.33
C PHE A 375 -5.21 14.32 10.18
N ILE A 376 -6.37 14.57 9.58
CA ILE A 376 -7.68 14.47 10.25
C ILE A 376 -7.91 13.03 10.73
N SER A 377 -7.69 12.04 9.85
CA SER A 377 -7.86 10.62 10.15
C SER A 377 -6.93 10.17 11.28
N ALA A 378 -5.66 10.56 11.26
CA ALA A 378 -4.69 10.25 12.32
C ALA A 378 -5.14 10.81 13.67
N LYS A 379 -5.61 12.06 13.71
CA LYS A 379 -6.12 12.69 14.94
C LYS A 379 -7.38 12.01 15.47
N TRP A 380 -8.27 11.56 14.59
CA TRP A 380 -9.47 10.83 15.00
C TRP A 380 -9.13 9.43 15.52
N ARG A 381 -8.24 8.70 14.85
CA ARG A 381 -7.76 7.38 15.30
C ARG A 381 -7.09 7.47 16.67
N GLU A 382 -6.22 8.45 16.88
CA GLU A 382 -5.54 8.69 18.17
C GLU A 382 -6.56 8.89 19.31
N ARG A 383 -7.60 9.70 19.08
CA ARG A 383 -8.67 9.94 20.07
C ARG A 383 -9.50 8.69 20.37
N ILE A 384 -9.81 7.88 19.35
CA ILE A 384 -10.59 6.65 19.47
C ILE A 384 -9.81 5.60 20.28
N LEU A 385 -8.51 5.44 20.01
CA LEU A 385 -7.65 4.43 20.64
C LEU A 385 -7.25 4.79 22.08
N LEU A 386 -6.92 6.06 22.35
CA LEU A 386 -6.53 6.50 23.70
C LEU A 386 -7.70 6.57 24.69
N GLY A 387 -8.93 6.36 24.24
CA GLY A 387 -10.11 6.32 25.13
C GLY A 387 -10.35 7.62 25.92
N THR A 388 -9.81 8.76 25.46
CA THR A 388 -9.94 10.07 26.14
C THR A 388 -11.36 10.66 26.10
N THR A 389 -12.34 9.91 25.62
CA THR A 389 -13.74 10.14 25.99
C THR A 389 -13.86 9.96 27.49
N HIS A 390 -13.87 11.09 28.21
CA HIS A 390 -14.29 11.16 29.61
C HIS A 390 -15.44 10.17 29.80
N VAL A 391 -15.24 9.19 30.68
CA VAL A 391 -16.32 8.32 31.13
C VAL A 391 -17.30 9.23 31.84
N ASN A 392 -18.27 9.76 31.10
CA ASN A 392 -19.40 10.43 31.70
C ASN A 392 -20.08 9.35 32.56
N ILE A 393 -20.06 9.58 33.87
CA ILE A 393 -20.68 8.70 34.88
C ILE A 393 -22.19 8.61 34.64
N GLU A 394 -22.76 9.57 33.91
CA GLU A 394 -24.13 9.55 33.43
C GLU A 394 -24.35 8.51 32.32
N ALA A 395 -25.36 7.67 32.50
CA ALA A 395 -25.79 6.71 31.49
C ALA A 395 -25.99 7.43 30.14
N PRO A 396 -25.35 6.98 29.05
CA PRO A 396 -25.45 7.64 27.76
C PRO A 396 -26.92 7.70 27.34
N ARG A 397 -27.43 8.91 27.10
CA ARG A 397 -28.79 9.07 26.57
C ARG A 397 -28.86 8.32 25.23
N PRO A 398 -29.90 7.50 25.00
CA PRO A 398 -30.01 6.77 23.76
C PRO A 398 -29.98 7.74 22.58
N PHE A 399 -29.21 7.39 21.55
CA PHE A 399 -28.90 8.23 20.39
C PHE A 399 -30.16 8.81 19.73
N TYR A 400 -31.26 8.06 19.69
CA TYR A 400 -32.53 8.48 19.10
C TYR A 400 -33.25 9.63 19.83
N LYS A 401 -32.89 9.93 21.10
CA LYS A 401 -33.46 11.04 21.88
C LYS A 401 -32.70 12.36 21.74
N SER A 402 -31.55 12.36 21.06
CA SER A 402 -30.73 13.56 20.89
C SER A 402 -31.02 14.20 19.53
N LEU A 403 -31.50 15.45 19.53
CA LEU A 403 -31.74 16.21 18.30
C LEU A 403 -30.45 16.39 17.48
N ARG A 404 -29.29 16.49 18.15
CA ARG A 404 -27.97 16.56 17.51
C ARG A 404 -27.61 15.27 16.78
N ALA A 405 -27.97 14.11 17.34
CA ALA A 405 -27.73 12.83 16.69
C ALA A 405 -28.54 12.71 15.40
N TRP A 406 -29.83 13.06 15.44
CA TRP A 406 -30.67 13.12 14.25
C TRP A 406 -30.12 14.06 13.17
N PHE A 407 -29.63 15.24 13.57
CA PHE A 407 -28.97 16.16 12.64
C PHE A 407 -27.78 15.49 11.94
N TYR A 408 -26.88 14.83 12.66
CA TYR A 408 -25.73 14.15 12.05
C TYR A 408 -26.13 12.96 11.15
N ILE A 409 -27.17 12.20 11.51
CA ILE A 409 -27.68 11.12 10.65
C ILE A 409 -28.21 11.70 9.35
N ILE A 410 -29.05 12.73 9.42
CA ILE A 410 -29.69 13.34 8.26
C ILE A 410 -28.62 13.93 7.34
N VAL A 411 -27.68 14.70 7.89
CA VAL A 411 -26.56 15.25 7.12
C VAL A 411 -25.72 14.12 6.52
N GLY A 412 -25.40 13.07 7.28
CA GLY A 412 -24.66 11.91 6.78
C GLY A 412 -25.40 11.18 5.65
N ALA A 413 -26.71 11.01 5.77
CA ALA A 413 -27.54 10.39 4.74
C ALA A 413 -27.61 11.24 3.47
N LEU A 414 -27.70 12.57 3.60
CA LEU A 414 -27.67 13.50 2.46
C LEU A 414 -26.31 13.49 1.76
N VAL A 415 -25.20 13.49 2.53
CA VAL A 415 -23.84 13.38 1.97
C VAL A 415 -23.64 12.05 1.28
N PHE A 416 -24.10 10.95 1.89
CA PHE A 416 -24.04 9.63 1.28
C PHE A 416 -24.84 9.57 -0.02
N TRP A 417 -26.05 10.14 -0.03
CA TRP A 417 -26.88 10.20 -1.24
C TRP A 417 -26.23 11.04 -2.35
N TYR A 418 -25.65 12.18 -2.01
CA TYR A 418 -24.90 13.01 -2.95
C TYR A 418 -23.68 12.28 -3.53
N PHE A 419 -22.90 11.58 -2.70
CA PHE A 419 -21.75 10.80 -3.16
C PHE A 419 -22.15 9.57 -3.95
N TRP A 420 -23.29 8.96 -3.61
CA TRP A 420 -23.85 7.86 -4.39
C TRP A 420 -24.16 8.28 -5.83
N ASP A 421 -24.79 9.44 -5.99
CA ASP A 421 -25.09 10.04 -7.30
C ASP A 421 -23.81 10.46 -8.04
N LEU A 422 -22.88 11.09 -7.34
CA LEU A 422 -21.59 11.51 -7.91
C LEU A 422 -20.77 10.33 -8.43
N CYS A 423 -20.82 9.18 -7.75
CA CYS A 423 -20.16 7.96 -8.17
C CYS A 423 -20.92 7.19 -9.27
N GLN A 424 -22.09 7.68 -9.70
CA GLN A 424 -22.93 7.08 -10.74
C GLN A 424 -23.28 5.62 -10.45
N ILE A 425 -23.54 5.29 -9.18
CA ILE A 425 -23.74 3.90 -8.76
C ILE A 425 -25.08 3.36 -9.28
N ASN A 426 -25.00 2.39 -10.20
CA ASN A 426 -26.16 1.75 -10.79
C ASN A 426 -26.20 0.26 -10.47
N LEU A 427 -27.05 -0.14 -9.51
CA LEU A 427 -27.19 -1.54 -9.10
C LEU A 427 -27.70 -2.45 -10.22
N LYS A 428 -28.33 -1.90 -11.27
CA LYS A 428 -28.80 -2.71 -12.41
C LYS A 428 -27.64 -3.23 -13.25
N GLU A 429 -26.58 -2.44 -13.42
CA GLU A 429 -25.36 -2.84 -14.15
C GLU A 429 -24.62 -3.97 -13.44
N LEU A 430 -24.74 -4.06 -12.11
CA LEU A 430 -24.18 -5.17 -11.33
C LEU A 430 -24.86 -6.50 -11.67
N LEU A 431 -26.18 -6.49 -11.92
CA LEU A 431 -26.97 -7.68 -12.20
C LEU A 431 -27.00 -8.05 -13.69
N ASN A 432 -26.82 -7.06 -14.57
CA ASN A 432 -26.70 -7.26 -16.02
C ASN A 432 -25.28 -6.89 -16.49
N PRO A 433 -24.31 -7.82 -16.36
CA PRO A 433 -22.93 -7.58 -16.77
C PRO A 433 -22.82 -7.25 -18.25
N ALA A 434 -21.78 -6.51 -18.63
CA ALA A 434 -21.47 -6.25 -20.02
C ALA A 434 -21.31 -7.55 -20.84
N PRO A 435 -21.66 -7.55 -22.14
CA PRO A 435 -21.64 -8.77 -22.98
C PRO A 435 -20.29 -9.50 -22.97
N ASN A 436 -19.20 -8.77 -22.80
CA ASN A 436 -17.84 -9.30 -22.84
C ASN A 436 -17.35 -9.87 -21.50
N PHE A 437 -18.10 -9.68 -20.41
CA PHE A 437 -17.68 -10.12 -19.08
C PHE A 437 -17.52 -11.65 -19.00
N GLY A 438 -18.44 -12.40 -19.62
CA GLY A 438 -18.35 -13.87 -19.67
C GLY A 438 -17.09 -14.35 -20.38
N ALA A 439 -16.76 -13.76 -21.53
CA ALA A 439 -15.54 -14.06 -22.29
C ALA A 439 -14.26 -13.76 -21.48
N LEU A 440 -14.28 -12.68 -20.70
CA LEU A 440 -13.18 -12.33 -19.81
C LEU A 440 -12.98 -13.36 -18.70
N VAL A 441 -14.05 -13.76 -18.00
CA VAL A 441 -13.95 -14.77 -16.94
C VAL A 441 -13.40 -16.08 -17.51
N THR A 442 -13.85 -16.50 -18.70
CA THR A 442 -13.29 -17.68 -19.36
C THR A 442 -11.82 -17.50 -19.74
N GLY A 443 -11.42 -16.30 -20.17
CA GLY A 443 -10.02 -15.99 -20.50
C GLY A 443 -9.08 -15.99 -19.28
N PHE A 444 -9.56 -15.55 -18.11
CA PHE A 444 -8.81 -15.66 -16.85
C PHE A 444 -8.67 -17.10 -16.35
N LEU A 445 -9.66 -17.96 -16.64
CA LEU A 445 -9.63 -19.37 -16.25
C LEU A 445 -8.84 -20.25 -17.23
N SER A 446 -8.70 -19.84 -18.49
CA SER A 446 -7.85 -20.53 -19.47
C SER A 446 -6.37 -20.25 -19.16
N LEU A 447 -5.74 -21.12 -18.39
CA LEU A 447 -4.31 -21.07 -18.11
C LEU A 447 -3.53 -21.44 -19.37
N ASN A 448 -2.88 -20.46 -20.00
CA ASN A 448 -1.87 -20.74 -21.01
C ASN A 448 -0.54 -21.10 -20.31
N LEU A 449 -0.07 -22.34 -20.50
CA LEU A 449 1.18 -22.88 -19.94
C LEU A 449 2.29 -23.04 -20.99
N ASP A 450 2.20 -22.29 -22.09
CA ASP A 450 3.26 -22.22 -23.09
C ASP A 450 4.57 -21.78 -22.46
N ALA A 451 5.68 -22.43 -22.84
CA ALA A 451 7.00 -22.16 -22.26
C ALA A 451 7.42 -20.69 -22.41
N GLU A 452 7.05 -20.04 -23.51
CA GLU A 452 7.32 -18.62 -23.76
C GLU A 452 6.57 -17.71 -22.78
N VAL A 453 5.31 -18.02 -22.47
CA VAL A 453 4.51 -17.27 -21.50
C VAL A 453 5.08 -17.47 -20.09
N ILE A 454 5.43 -18.71 -19.73
CA ILE A 454 6.01 -19.02 -18.42
C ILE A 454 7.35 -18.29 -18.26
N ASP A 455 8.21 -18.30 -19.27
CA ASP A 455 9.51 -17.61 -19.23
C ASP A 455 9.32 -16.09 -19.11
N ALA A 456 8.45 -15.50 -19.93
CA ALA A 456 8.13 -14.08 -19.88
C ALA A 456 7.56 -13.64 -18.52
N VAL A 457 6.59 -14.38 -17.98
CA VAL A 457 5.98 -14.10 -16.67
C VAL A 457 7.02 -14.27 -15.56
N THR A 458 7.79 -15.36 -15.57
CA THR A 458 8.83 -15.61 -14.57
C THR A 458 9.86 -14.47 -14.58
N ARG A 459 10.31 -14.05 -15.77
CA ARG A 459 11.22 -12.91 -15.93
C ARG A 459 10.64 -11.62 -15.36
N GLN A 460 9.39 -11.29 -15.68
CA GLN A 460 8.74 -10.09 -15.13
C GLN A 460 8.53 -10.16 -13.61
N MET A 461 8.19 -11.34 -13.07
CA MET A 461 8.08 -11.53 -11.62
C MET A 461 9.41 -11.23 -10.93
N PHE A 462 10.53 -11.76 -11.43
CA PHE A 462 11.84 -11.44 -10.86
C PHE A 462 12.20 -9.96 -11.01
N ILE A 463 11.89 -9.31 -12.14
CA ILE A 463 12.08 -7.85 -12.28
C ILE A 463 11.33 -7.10 -11.18
N THR A 464 10.07 -7.44 -10.90
CA THR A 464 9.30 -6.78 -9.83
C THR A 464 9.88 -7.04 -8.43
N ILE A 465 10.35 -8.26 -8.15
CA ILE A 465 11.02 -8.61 -6.89
C ILE A 465 12.32 -7.80 -6.74
N PHE A 466 13.11 -7.68 -7.81
CA PHE A 466 14.35 -6.92 -7.83
C PHE A 466 14.10 -5.42 -7.68
N GLN A 467 13.08 -4.86 -8.35
CA GLN A 467 12.67 -3.47 -8.16
C GLN A 467 12.29 -3.21 -6.70
N ALA A 468 11.48 -4.08 -6.10
CA ALA A 468 11.07 -3.95 -4.71
C ALA A 468 12.26 -4.03 -3.75
N LEU A 469 13.19 -4.97 -3.97
CA LEU A 469 14.40 -5.11 -3.17
C LEU A 469 15.27 -3.85 -3.22
N LEU A 470 15.63 -3.39 -4.43
CA LEU A 470 16.48 -2.21 -4.63
C LEU A 470 15.81 -0.91 -4.17
N ALA A 471 14.50 -0.78 -4.38
CA ALA A 471 13.74 0.36 -3.92
C ALA A 471 13.70 0.42 -2.38
N THR A 472 13.48 -0.73 -1.73
CA THR A 472 13.41 -0.82 -0.27
C THR A 472 14.75 -0.49 0.36
N THR A 473 15.86 -1.01 -0.18
CA THR A 473 17.20 -0.71 0.32
C THR A 473 17.58 0.75 0.12
N LEU A 474 17.37 1.32 -1.07
CA LEU A 474 17.71 2.71 -1.36
C LEU A 474 16.84 3.67 -0.54
N GLY A 475 15.52 3.41 -0.47
CA GLY A 475 14.58 4.18 0.33
C GLY A 475 14.90 4.12 1.83
N ALA A 476 15.17 2.94 2.38
CA ALA A 476 15.52 2.76 3.79
C ALA A 476 16.87 3.41 4.15
N LEU A 477 17.90 3.23 3.31
CA LEU A 477 19.23 3.80 3.54
C LEU A 477 19.16 5.33 3.59
N LEU A 478 18.40 5.95 2.68
CA LEU A 478 18.18 7.38 2.71
C LEU A 478 17.26 7.80 3.88
N ALA A 479 16.28 6.98 4.25
CA ALA A 479 15.32 7.32 5.31
C ALA A 479 15.97 7.41 6.69
N ILE A 480 16.99 6.60 6.98
CA ILE A 480 17.67 6.56 8.29
C ILE A 480 18.16 7.96 8.72
N PRO A 481 19.06 8.66 8.01
CA PRO A 481 19.54 9.97 8.45
C PRO A 481 18.41 11.02 8.55
N PHE A 482 17.43 11.00 7.63
CA PHE A 482 16.30 11.93 7.67
C PHE A 482 15.33 11.63 8.83
N SER A 483 15.21 10.37 9.27
CA SER A 483 14.37 10.01 10.40
C SER A 483 14.87 10.62 11.72
N PHE A 484 16.19 10.74 11.90
CA PHE A 484 16.78 11.45 13.03
C PHE A 484 16.48 12.96 13.00
N LEU A 485 16.45 13.57 11.81
CA LEU A 485 16.07 14.98 11.63
C LEU A 485 14.57 15.23 11.87
N ALA A 486 13.75 14.20 11.66
CA ALA A 486 12.30 14.24 11.86
C ALA A 486 11.86 13.80 13.27
N ALA A 487 12.80 13.43 14.15
CA ALA A 487 12.49 12.99 15.51
C ALA A 487 12.52 14.18 16.48
N ARG A 488 11.39 14.48 17.11
CA ARG A 488 11.20 15.65 17.98
C ARG A 488 12.07 15.62 19.25
N ASN A 489 12.42 14.44 19.75
CA ASN A 489 13.27 14.28 20.93
C ASN A 489 14.75 14.58 20.67
N LEU A 490 15.21 14.45 19.42
CA LEU A 490 16.61 14.71 19.01
C LEU A 490 16.82 16.09 18.40
N THR A 491 15.78 16.66 17.78
CA THR A 491 15.85 18.03 17.25
C THR A 491 15.80 19.05 18.38
N GLY A 492 16.91 19.79 18.58
CA GLY A 492 17.04 20.78 19.65
C GLY A 492 16.00 21.92 19.58
N LYS A 493 15.92 22.74 20.64
CA LYS A 493 14.92 23.84 20.75
C LYS A 493 15.19 25.07 19.87
N SER A 494 16.22 25.03 19.02
CA SER A 494 16.55 26.14 18.11
C SER A 494 15.44 26.35 17.07
N ARG A 495 15.18 27.61 16.67
CA ARG A 495 14.23 27.94 15.60
C ARG A 495 14.55 27.21 14.29
N LEU A 496 15.84 27.03 13.98
CA LEU A 496 16.30 26.33 12.78
C LEU A 496 16.02 24.82 12.89
N SER A 497 16.25 24.21 14.06
CA SER A 497 15.98 22.79 14.29
C SER A 497 14.48 22.46 14.21
N ILE A 498 13.62 23.35 14.73
CA ILE A 498 12.16 23.22 14.60
C ILE A 498 11.72 23.32 13.14
N TRP A 499 12.33 24.22 12.36
CA TRP A 499 12.08 24.32 10.92
C TRP A 499 12.48 23.06 10.18
N ILE A 500 13.66 22.50 10.46
CA ILE A 500 14.11 21.22 9.88
C ILE A 500 13.12 20.11 10.23
N TYR A 501 12.71 20.00 11.49
CA TYR A 501 11.72 19.02 11.94
C TYR A 501 10.43 19.08 11.11
N TYR A 502 9.80 20.25 11.02
CA TYR A 502 8.54 20.41 10.28
C TYR A 502 8.73 20.21 8.77
N LEU A 503 9.86 20.64 8.22
CA LEU A 503 10.20 20.44 6.82
C LEU A 503 10.34 18.96 6.49
N THR A 504 11.10 18.20 7.28
CA THR A 504 11.32 16.78 7.05
C THR A 504 10.05 15.96 7.29
N ARG A 505 9.26 16.25 8.33
CA ARG A 505 7.94 15.63 8.54
C ARG A 505 6.96 15.96 7.42
N GLY A 506 6.93 17.22 6.99
CA GLY A 506 6.13 17.68 5.86
C GLY A 506 6.51 16.92 4.58
N MET A 507 7.80 16.78 4.31
CA MET A 507 8.31 16.01 3.18
C MET A 507 7.90 14.54 3.25
N PHE A 508 8.02 13.86 4.40
CA PHE A 508 7.58 12.46 4.53
C PHE A 508 6.08 12.30 4.29
N ASN A 509 5.26 13.20 4.83
CA ASN A 509 3.82 13.17 4.60
C ASN A 509 3.47 13.44 3.13
N LEU A 510 4.16 14.38 2.48
CA LEU A 510 3.97 14.69 1.06
C LEU A 510 4.37 13.48 0.19
N LEU A 511 5.55 12.92 0.41
CA LEU A 511 6.05 11.79 -0.39
C LEU A 511 5.20 10.53 -0.23
N ARG A 512 4.55 10.35 0.92
CA ARG A 512 3.61 9.27 1.18
C ARG A 512 2.20 9.55 0.64
N SER A 513 1.83 10.82 0.47
CA SER A 513 0.50 11.20 -0.01
C SER A 513 0.32 10.88 -1.49
N ILE A 514 1.39 11.01 -2.27
CA ILE A 514 1.41 10.70 -3.70
C ILE A 514 1.67 9.21 -3.88
N GLU A 515 0.92 8.62 -4.79
CA GLU A 515 0.94 7.21 -5.08
C GLU A 515 2.09 6.84 -6.06
N ALA A 516 2.64 5.62 -5.95
CA ALA A 516 3.86 5.24 -6.66
C ALA A 516 3.74 5.38 -8.17
N LEU A 517 2.60 5.01 -8.76
CA LEU A 517 2.38 5.12 -10.21
C LEU A 517 2.38 6.57 -10.68
N MET A 518 1.99 7.53 -9.83
CA MET A 518 2.13 8.95 -10.16
C MET A 518 3.61 9.33 -10.30
N TYR A 519 4.49 8.86 -9.40
CA TYR A 519 5.92 9.12 -9.50
C TYR A 519 6.57 8.52 -10.75
N ILE A 520 6.04 7.40 -11.26
CA ILE A 520 6.56 6.79 -12.48
C ILE A 520 6.53 7.78 -13.64
N ALA A 521 5.50 8.61 -13.77
CA ALA A 521 5.43 9.61 -14.84
C ALA A 521 6.60 10.62 -14.79
N ILE A 522 6.96 11.07 -13.58
CA ILE A 522 8.08 11.99 -13.33
C ILE A 522 9.40 11.31 -13.69
N PHE A 523 9.63 10.11 -13.15
CA PHE A 523 10.88 9.38 -13.38
C PHE A 523 11.02 8.85 -14.81
N PHE A 524 9.91 8.53 -15.48
CA PHE A 524 9.90 8.09 -16.87
C PHE A 524 10.47 9.18 -17.78
N PHE A 525 10.11 10.45 -17.54
CA PHE A 525 10.65 11.54 -18.34
C PHE A 525 12.09 11.88 -17.98
N TRP A 526 12.43 11.86 -16.69
CA TRP A 526 13.80 12.12 -16.25
C TRP A 526 14.75 11.05 -16.79
N VAL A 527 14.44 9.78 -16.57
CA VAL A 527 15.38 8.67 -16.72
C VAL A 527 15.05 7.79 -17.95
N GLY A 528 13.93 8.02 -18.62
CA GLY A 528 13.48 7.25 -19.77
C GLY A 528 12.62 6.04 -19.40
N SER A 529 12.28 5.22 -20.38
CA SER A 529 11.53 3.98 -20.18
C SER A 529 12.39 2.87 -19.56
N GLY A 530 11.72 1.87 -18.97
CA GLY A 530 12.34 0.69 -18.37
C GLY A 530 11.80 0.39 -16.97
N SER A 531 12.44 -0.53 -16.26
CA SER A 531 12.12 -0.88 -14.86
C SER A 531 12.75 0.10 -13.86
N PHE A 532 13.79 0.84 -14.25
CA PHE A 532 14.48 1.79 -13.37
C PHE A 532 13.59 2.95 -12.85
N PRO A 533 12.72 3.62 -13.65
CA PRO A 533 11.75 4.59 -13.13
C PRO A 533 10.79 4.01 -12.08
N GLY A 534 10.32 2.78 -12.30
CA GLY A 534 9.46 2.07 -11.35
C GLY A 534 10.18 1.80 -10.02
N MET A 535 11.45 1.41 -10.09
CA MET A 535 12.30 1.25 -8.91
C MET A 535 12.48 2.57 -8.15
N LEU A 536 12.74 3.68 -8.84
CA LEU A 536 12.88 5.01 -8.21
C LEU A 536 11.57 5.49 -7.58
N ALA A 537 10.43 5.29 -8.25
CA ALA A 537 9.12 5.60 -7.72
C ALA A 537 8.83 4.83 -6.41
N LEU A 538 9.12 3.53 -6.39
CA LEU A 538 9.02 2.72 -5.18
C LEU A 538 10.02 3.15 -4.09
N ALA A 539 11.21 3.61 -4.47
CA ALA A 539 12.21 4.05 -3.52
C ALA A 539 11.79 5.34 -2.80
N VAL A 540 11.17 6.28 -3.53
CA VAL A 540 10.62 7.53 -2.96
C VAL A 540 9.48 7.26 -1.99
N THR A 541 8.55 6.39 -2.35
CA THR A 541 7.42 6.04 -1.45
C THR A 541 7.91 5.28 -0.22
N THR A 542 8.87 4.37 -0.39
CA THR A 542 9.55 3.67 0.70
C THR A 542 10.27 4.67 1.62
N PHE A 543 10.99 5.63 1.07
CA PHE A 543 11.68 6.67 1.84
C PHE A 543 10.70 7.47 2.71
N GLY A 544 9.56 7.90 2.15
CA GLY A 544 8.53 8.61 2.92
C GLY A 544 7.89 7.76 4.03
N LEU A 545 7.59 6.49 3.74
CA LEU A 545 6.96 5.57 4.68
C LEU A 545 7.92 5.15 5.82
N ILE A 546 9.10 4.64 5.47
CA ILE A 546 10.10 4.20 6.46
C ILE A 546 10.63 5.39 7.25
N GLY A 547 10.87 6.53 6.60
CA GLY A 547 11.32 7.74 7.28
C GLY A 547 10.36 8.18 8.38
N LYS A 548 9.05 8.15 8.09
CA LYS A 548 7.99 8.42 9.08
C LYS A 548 7.99 7.39 10.21
N LEU A 549 7.97 6.09 9.89
CA LEU A 549 7.94 5.02 10.88
C LEU A 549 9.17 5.04 11.80
N PHE A 550 10.36 5.22 11.24
CA PHE A 550 11.60 5.32 12.03
C PHE A 550 11.60 6.58 12.88
N SER A 551 11.12 7.72 12.37
CA SER A 551 11.03 8.93 13.18
C SER A 551 10.09 8.76 14.37
N GLU A 552 8.95 8.09 14.19
CA GLU A 552 7.98 7.79 15.27
C GLU A 552 8.55 6.77 16.27
N ALA A 553 9.29 5.78 15.80
CA ALA A 553 9.98 4.81 16.65
C ALA A 553 11.14 5.42 17.45
N ILE A 554 11.80 6.46 16.91
CA ILE A 554 12.85 7.20 17.63
C ILE A 554 12.21 8.16 18.65
N GLU A 555 11.04 8.73 18.36
CA GLU A 555 10.33 9.67 19.25
C GLU A 555 9.75 9.01 20.52
N ASN A 556 9.28 7.77 20.40
CA ASN A 556 8.74 6.95 21.51
C ASN A 556 9.85 6.24 22.28
#